data_AF-A0A9W6WZ55-F1
#
_entry.id   AF-A0A9W6WZ55-F1
#
_cell.length_a   1.000
_cell.length_b   1.000
_cell.length_c   1.000
_cell.angle_alpha   90.00
_cell.angle_beta   90.00
_cell.angle_gamma   90.00
#
_symmetry.space_group_name_H-M   'P 1'
#
loop_
_entity.id
_entity.type
_entity.pdbx_description
1 polymer ?
#
loop_
_entity_poly.entity_id
_entity_poly.type
_entity_poly.pdbx_seq_one_letter_code
_entity_poly.pdbx_strand_id
1 'polypeptide(L)'
;MINFYETIDKKRLKKFLKNEHLELPFLMCVPSPSGSGKSNTVLYIIALLSKCFTKIVICTKANETLYDHLKDTIDNVDVIEEGMVSAISEYDSQTSKLIIFNDLFLEPKKTQAQIGQYFIRGRKKDGVWSTLARATSAFQRRFASTVNMSFLGEI
;
A
#
# COMPACT_ATOMS: atom_id res chain seq x y z
N MET A 1 25.11 10.93 9.72
CA MET A 1 24.28 11.78 8.84
C MET A 1 23.31 12.52 9.75
N ILE A 2 23.25 13.86 9.71
CA ILE A 2 22.36 14.64 10.59
C ILE A 2 20.96 14.59 10.01
N ASN A 3 19.97 14.18 10.81
CA ASN A 3 18.57 14.18 10.41
C ASN A 3 17.95 15.56 10.65
N PHE A 4 17.90 16.40 9.62
CA PHE A 4 17.33 17.75 9.71
C PHE A 4 15.83 17.78 10.03
N TYR A 5 15.11 16.65 9.98
CA TYR A 5 13.73 16.60 10.47
C TYR A 5 13.62 16.75 11.99
N GLU A 6 14.67 16.42 12.74
CA GLU A 6 14.68 16.55 14.20
C GLU A 6 14.88 18.01 14.64
N THR A 7 15.46 18.85 13.77
CA THR A 7 15.70 20.27 14.04
C THR A 7 14.55 21.18 13.62
N ILE A 8 13.58 20.65 12.85
CA ILE A 8 12.38 21.37 12.43
C ILE A 8 11.37 21.41 13.58
N ASP A 9 10.71 22.55 13.77
CA ASP A 9 9.59 22.67 14.70
C ASP A 9 8.48 21.69 14.30
N LYS A 10 8.26 20.67 15.16
CA LYS A 10 7.27 19.61 14.96
C LYS A 10 5.84 20.14 14.82
N LYS A 11 5.57 21.40 15.21
CA LYS A 11 4.29 22.07 14.95
C LYS A 11 4.03 22.38 13.48
N ARG A 12 5.09 22.49 12.66
CA ARG A 12 5.02 22.71 11.21
C ARG A 12 4.85 21.40 10.45
N LEU A 13 5.09 20.26 11.09
CA LEU A 13 4.91 18.94 10.51
C LEU A 13 3.44 18.53 10.59
N LYS A 14 2.98 17.87 9.53
CA LYS A 14 1.63 17.34 9.47
C LYS A 14 1.46 16.23 10.51
N LYS A 15 0.40 16.31 11.32
CA LYS A 15 0.09 15.27 12.31
C LYS A 15 -0.74 14.18 11.65
N PHE A 16 -0.22 12.96 11.71
CA PHE A 16 -0.94 11.75 11.31
C PHE A 16 -1.52 11.06 12.53
N LEU A 17 -2.56 10.26 12.33
CA LEU A 17 -3.08 9.40 13.38
C LEU A 17 -1.95 8.46 13.82
N LYS A 18 -1.71 8.37 15.13
CA LYS A 18 -0.71 7.45 15.66
C LYS A 18 -1.32 6.07 15.81
N ASN A 19 -0.59 5.06 15.34
CA ASN A 19 -0.85 3.65 15.63
C ASN A 19 0.37 3.12 16.38
N GLU A 20 0.17 2.21 17.34
CA GLU A 20 1.24 1.62 18.14
C GLU A 20 2.10 0.63 17.33
N HIS A 21 1.57 0.10 16.23
CA HIS A 21 2.19 -0.93 15.41
C HIS A 21 2.92 -0.38 14.18
N LEU A 22 2.42 0.70 13.57
CA LEU A 22 2.97 1.24 12.32
C LEU A 22 2.91 2.77 12.28
N GLU A 23 4.02 3.39 11.89
CA GLU A 23 4.07 4.83 11.64
C GLU A 23 3.40 5.18 10.31
N LEU A 24 2.59 6.23 10.31
CA LEU A 24 1.85 6.70 9.14
C LEU A 24 2.42 8.05 8.65
N PRO A 25 2.50 8.27 7.32
CA PRO A 25 2.17 7.35 6.22
C PRO A 25 3.30 6.35 5.92
N PHE A 26 2.96 5.14 5.46
CA PHE A 26 3.96 4.13 5.09
C PHE A 26 3.84 3.65 3.64
N LEU A 27 4.95 3.09 3.16
CA LEU A 27 5.05 2.38 1.90
C LEU A 27 5.59 0.99 2.21
N MET A 28 4.82 -0.05 1.88
CA MET A 28 5.18 -1.42 2.23
C MET A 28 5.05 -2.34 1.02
N CYS A 29 6.01 -3.26 0.89
CA CYS A 29 5.98 -4.36 -0.05
C CYS A 29 6.06 -5.66 0.75
N VAL A 30 5.24 -6.64 0.40
CA VAL A 30 5.25 -7.99 1.00
C VAL A 30 5.66 -8.98 -0.08
N PRO A 31 6.97 -9.16 -0.31
CA PRO A 31 7.48 -10.10 -1.29
C PRO A 31 7.62 -11.49 -0.66
N SER A 32 7.00 -12.51 -1.25
CA SER A 32 7.29 -13.89 -0.87
C SER A 32 6.78 -14.93 -1.90
N PRO A 33 7.26 -16.18 -1.86
CA PRO A 33 6.77 -17.25 -2.72
C PRO A 33 5.27 -17.53 -2.56
N SER A 34 4.63 -18.09 -3.59
CA SER A 34 3.25 -18.58 -3.49
C SER A 34 3.12 -19.64 -2.40
N GLY A 35 2.00 -19.62 -1.65
CA GLY A 35 1.77 -20.54 -0.52
C GLY A 35 2.41 -20.12 0.81
N SER A 36 3.23 -19.07 0.88
CA SER A 36 3.94 -18.69 2.11
C SER A 36 3.13 -17.79 3.07
N GLY A 37 1.82 -17.62 2.87
CA GLY A 37 0.96 -16.80 3.74
C GLY A 37 0.88 -15.30 3.42
N LYS A 38 1.27 -14.84 2.22
CA LYS A 38 1.18 -13.41 1.82
C LYS A 38 -0.15 -12.75 2.13
N SER A 39 -1.22 -13.38 1.67
CA SER A 39 -2.58 -12.85 1.83
C SER A 39 -2.91 -12.72 3.31
N ASN A 40 -2.52 -13.70 4.13
CA ASN A 40 -2.71 -13.67 5.58
C ASN A 40 -1.92 -12.54 6.25
N THR A 41 -0.67 -12.28 5.84
CA THR A 41 0.10 -11.14 6.34
C THR A 41 -0.57 -9.81 5.98
N VAL A 42 -1.07 -9.68 4.75
CA VAL A 42 -1.82 -8.49 4.31
C VAL A 42 -3.08 -8.29 5.16
N LEU A 43 -3.84 -9.36 5.41
CA LEU A 43 -5.01 -9.33 6.29
C LEU A 43 -4.66 -8.90 7.71
N TYR A 44 -3.60 -9.45 8.27
CA TYR A 44 -3.15 -9.11 9.61
C TYR A 44 -2.80 -7.62 9.70
N ILE A 45 -2.10 -7.08 8.69
CA ILE A 45 -1.80 -5.65 8.60
C ILE A 45 -3.08 -4.82 8.51
N ILE A 46 -4.04 -5.23 7.69
CA ILE A 46 -5.36 -4.58 7.59
C ILE A 46 -6.05 -4.56 8.97
N ALA A 47 -6.05 -5.68 9.69
CA ALA A 47 -6.67 -5.78 11.01
C ALA A 47 -6.04 -4.79 12.01
N LEU A 48 -4.71 -4.70 12.04
CA LEU A 48 -3.96 -3.75 12.90
C LEU A 48 -4.24 -2.27 12.56
N LEU A 49 -4.59 -1.99 11.30
CA LEU A 49 -4.75 -0.65 10.76
C LEU A 49 -6.21 -0.25 10.51
N SER A 50 -7.16 -1.16 10.73
CA SER A 50 -8.58 -1.00 10.42
C SER A 50 -9.19 0.29 10.98
N LYS A 51 -8.72 0.73 12.16
CA LYS A 51 -9.18 1.97 12.83
C LYS A 51 -8.46 3.25 12.38
N CYS A 52 -7.42 3.14 11.55
CA CYS A 52 -6.61 4.28 11.12
C CYS A 52 -7.02 4.87 9.78
N PHE A 53 -7.70 4.07 8.96
CA PHE A 53 -8.11 4.46 7.62
C PHE A 53 -9.63 4.56 7.55
N THR A 54 -10.13 5.66 7.01
CA THR A 54 -11.56 5.79 6.70
C THR A 54 -11.99 4.88 5.55
N LYS A 55 -11.05 4.49 4.68
CA LYS A 55 -11.33 3.63 3.52
C LYS A 55 -10.14 2.72 3.19
N ILE A 56 -10.41 1.47 2.86
CA ILE A 56 -9.42 0.51 2.40
C ILE A 56 -9.79 0.14 0.97
N VAL A 57 -8.87 0.29 0.03
CA VAL A 57 -9.09 -0.07 -1.37
C VAL A 57 -8.14 -1.19 -1.74
N ILE A 58 -8.69 -2.31 -2.20
CA ILE A 58 -7.93 -3.48 -2.65
C ILE A 58 -8.11 -3.58 -4.16
N CYS A 59 -7.06 -3.28 -4.90
CA CYS A 59 -7.00 -3.52 -6.34
C CYS A 59 -6.44 -4.93 -6.57
N THR A 60 -7.22 -5.80 -7.17
CA THR A 60 -6.86 -7.19 -7.47
C THR A 60 -7.17 -7.55 -8.92
N LYS A 61 -6.46 -8.53 -9.47
CA LYS A 61 -6.72 -9.03 -10.82
C LYS A 61 -7.97 -9.90 -10.89
N ALA A 62 -8.15 -10.76 -9.89
CA ALA A 62 -9.27 -11.66 -9.77
C ALA A 62 -9.87 -11.52 -8.36
N ASN A 63 -11.18 -11.77 -8.25
CA ASN A 63 -11.82 -11.89 -6.96
C ASN A 63 -11.21 -13.09 -6.20
N GLU A 64 -10.84 -12.86 -4.94
CA GLU A 64 -10.47 -13.92 -4.00
C GLU A 64 -11.55 -13.97 -2.91
N THR A 65 -12.05 -15.17 -2.57
CA THR A 65 -13.03 -15.39 -1.48
C THR A 65 -12.63 -14.74 -0.15
N LEU A 66 -11.32 -14.55 0.05
CA LEU A 66 -10.76 -13.87 1.21
C LEU A 66 -11.13 -12.39 1.29
N TYR A 67 -11.26 -11.72 0.15
CA TYR A 67 -11.66 -10.31 0.07
C TYR A 67 -13.17 -10.14 0.26
N ASP A 68 -13.97 -11.09 -0.21
CA ASP A 68 -15.41 -11.10 0.06
C ASP A 68 -15.66 -11.19 1.58
N HIS A 69 -14.99 -12.15 2.25
CA HIS A 69 -15.05 -12.26 3.71
C HIS A 69 -14.58 -10.99 4.42
N LEU A 70 -13.53 -10.33 3.94
CA LEU A 70 -13.06 -9.05 4.47
C LEU A 70 -14.12 -7.96 4.36
N LYS A 71 -14.80 -7.88 3.22
CA LYS A 71 -15.85 -6.90 2.94
C LYS A 71 -17.05 -7.10 3.87
N ASP A 72 -17.38 -8.36 4.16
CA ASP A 72 -18.44 -8.70 5.13
C ASP A 72 -18.04 -8.43 6.58
N THR A 73 -16.73 -8.46 6.89
CA THR A 73 -16.20 -8.26 8.25
C THR A 73 -15.93 -6.78 8.55
N ILE A 74 -15.60 -5.98 7.53
CA ILE A 74 -15.14 -4.60 7.69
C ILE A 74 -15.87 -3.67 6.71
N ASP A 75 -16.69 -2.76 7.27
CA ASP A 75 -17.59 -1.89 6.52
C ASP A 75 -16.92 -0.88 5.55
N ASN A 76 -15.60 -0.70 5.62
CA ASN A 76 -14.86 0.31 4.85
C ASN A 76 -13.90 -0.25 3.79
N VAL A 77 -14.14 -1.48 3.32
CA VAL A 77 -13.32 -2.15 2.30
C VAL A 77 -14.00 -2.10 0.93
N ASP A 78 -13.32 -1.48 -0.04
CA ASP A 78 -13.68 -1.51 -1.46
C ASP A 78 -12.70 -2.40 -2.22
N VAL A 79 -13.23 -3.38 -2.94
CA VAL A 79 -12.46 -4.28 -3.81
C VAL A 79 -12.68 -3.83 -5.25
N ILE A 80 -11.58 -3.50 -5.95
CA ILE A 80 -11.57 -3.17 -7.37
C ILE A 80 -10.93 -4.34 -8.10
N GLU A 81 -11.71 -4.98 -8.98
CA GLU A 81 -11.29 -6.15 -9.72
C GLU A 81 -10.72 -5.80 -11.10
N GLU A 82 -10.39 -6.83 -11.89
CA GLU A 82 -9.91 -6.72 -13.28
C GLU A 82 -8.59 -5.95 -13.44
N GLY A 83 -7.82 -5.82 -12.36
CA GLY A 83 -6.55 -5.10 -12.38
C GLY A 83 -6.69 -3.59 -12.60
N MET A 84 -7.89 -3.06 -12.41
CA MET A 84 -8.17 -1.64 -12.55
C MET A 84 -7.60 -0.87 -11.35
N VAL A 85 -6.84 0.18 -11.65
CA VAL A 85 -6.29 1.10 -10.65
C VAL A 85 -6.77 2.51 -11.00
N SER A 86 -7.58 3.10 -10.12
CA SER A 86 -7.99 4.51 -10.25
C SER A 86 -6.77 5.43 -10.27
N ALA A 87 -6.89 6.58 -10.93
CA ALA A 87 -5.85 7.58 -10.82
C ALA A 87 -5.84 8.17 -9.40
N ILE A 88 -4.64 8.45 -8.87
CA ILE A 88 -4.51 9.09 -7.55
C ILE A 88 -5.27 10.41 -7.44
N SER A 89 -5.48 11.11 -8.56
CA SER A 89 -6.24 12.36 -8.67
C SER A 89 -7.72 12.19 -8.35
N GLU A 90 -8.32 11.03 -8.64
CA GLU A 90 -9.75 10.74 -8.46
C GLU A 90 -10.15 10.69 -6.99
N TYR A 91 -9.20 10.42 -6.10
CA TYR A 91 -9.49 10.39 -4.68
C TYR A 91 -9.43 11.75 -4.00
N ASP A 92 -10.37 12.00 -3.10
CA ASP A 92 -10.41 13.18 -2.24
C ASP A 92 -9.23 13.22 -1.27
N SER A 93 -8.90 14.42 -0.81
CA SER A 93 -7.82 14.69 0.13
C SER A 93 -8.24 14.70 1.61
N GLN A 94 -9.53 14.52 1.90
CA GLN A 94 -10.07 14.69 3.24
C GLN A 94 -10.06 13.37 4.02
N THR A 95 -10.19 12.24 3.33
CA THR A 95 -10.28 10.91 3.91
C THR A 95 -8.94 10.16 3.88
N SER A 96 -8.64 9.42 4.94
CA SER A 96 -7.48 8.53 5.01
C SER A 96 -7.76 7.22 4.28
N LYS A 97 -6.84 6.81 3.40
CA LYS A 97 -7.01 5.59 2.60
C LYS A 97 -5.80 4.67 2.63
N LEU A 98 -6.06 3.38 2.78
CA LEU A 98 -5.07 2.33 2.57
C LEU A 98 -5.31 1.74 1.18
N ILE A 99 -4.31 1.83 0.30
CA ILE A 99 -4.39 1.27 -1.06
C ILE A 99 -3.52 0.01 -1.12
N ILE A 100 -4.13 -1.09 -1.55
CA ILE A 100 -3.49 -2.40 -1.62
C ILE A 100 -3.48 -2.85 -3.08
N PHE A 101 -2.28 -3.10 -3.62
CA PHE A 101 -2.10 -3.65 -4.96
C PHE A 101 -1.76 -5.13 -4.85
N ASN A 102 -2.72 -5.98 -5.21
CA ASN A 102 -2.58 -7.42 -5.16
C ASN A 102 -2.23 -8.02 -6.52
N ASP A 103 -1.02 -8.58 -6.65
CA ASP A 103 -0.55 -9.28 -7.86
C ASP A 103 -0.67 -8.46 -9.16
N LEU A 104 -0.75 -7.12 -9.04
CA LEU A 104 -0.89 -6.20 -10.17
C LEU A 104 0.44 -5.85 -10.83
N PHE A 105 1.51 -6.55 -10.50
CA PHE A 105 2.87 -6.22 -10.92
C PHE A 105 3.20 -6.59 -12.37
N LEU A 106 2.41 -7.47 -12.96
CA LEU A 106 2.53 -7.86 -14.38
C LEU A 106 1.50 -7.18 -15.27
N GLU A 107 0.75 -6.22 -14.72
CA GLU A 107 -0.25 -5.47 -15.47
C GLU A 107 0.40 -4.57 -16.54
N PRO A 108 -0.36 -4.15 -17.57
CA PRO A 108 0.14 -3.30 -18.63
C PRO A 108 0.85 -2.04 -18.11
N LYS A 109 1.74 -1.47 -18.94
CA LYS A 109 2.53 -0.27 -18.59
C LYS A 109 1.68 0.89 -18.06
N LYS A 110 0.44 1.03 -18.54
CA LYS A 110 -0.51 2.05 -18.07
C LYS A 110 -0.84 1.86 -16.58
N THR A 111 -1.22 0.64 -16.19
CA THR A 111 -1.51 0.30 -14.79
C THR A 111 -0.26 0.42 -13.92
N GLN A 112 0.91 -0.02 -14.39
CA GLN A 112 2.18 0.17 -13.67
C GLN A 112 2.50 1.65 -13.44
N ALA A 113 2.26 2.50 -14.45
CA ALA A 113 2.47 3.93 -14.33
C ALA A 113 1.55 4.54 -13.25
N GLN A 114 0.28 4.10 -13.19
CA GLN A 114 -0.65 4.52 -12.14
C GLN A 114 -0.18 4.08 -10.76
N ILE A 115 0.22 2.81 -10.59
CA ILE A 115 0.79 2.29 -9.34
C ILE A 115 2.01 3.14 -8.94
N GLY A 116 2.93 3.40 -9.87
CA GLY A 116 4.10 4.25 -9.62
C GLY A 116 3.74 5.66 -9.10
N GLN A 117 2.63 6.25 -9.56
CA GLN A 117 2.14 7.53 -9.03
C GLN A 117 1.73 7.43 -7.56
N TYR A 118 1.16 6.30 -7.10
CA TYR A 118 0.86 6.09 -5.67
C TYR A 118 2.12 6.05 -4.82
N PHE A 119 3.16 5.35 -5.26
CA PHE A 119 4.44 5.24 -4.55
C PHE A 119 5.15 6.60 -4.39
N ILE A 120 5.07 7.46 -5.41
CA ILE A 120 5.74 8.77 -5.44
C ILE A 120 4.90 9.86 -4.77
N ARG A 121 3.60 9.91 -5.08
CA ARG A 121 2.72 11.05 -4.75
C ARG A 121 1.77 10.78 -3.60
N GLY A 122 1.50 9.52 -3.27
CA GLY A 122 0.59 9.15 -2.17
C GLY A 122 0.95 9.81 -0.85
N ARG A 123 2.24 9.83 -0.50
CA ARG A 123 2.72 10.46 0.75
C ARG A 123 2.55 11.98 0.79
N LYS A 124 2.47 12.65 -0.36
CA LYS A 124 2.38 14.12 -0.46
C LYS A 124 0.95 14.63 -0.58
N LYS A 125 0.00 13.78 -0.98
CA LYS A 125 -1.39 14.19 -1.12
C LYS A 125 -1.99 14.35 0.28
N ASP A 126 -2.77 15.41 0.49
CA ASP A 126 -3.48 15.58 1.75
C ASP A 126 -4.46 14.40 1.95
N GLY A 127 -4.54 13.86 3.16
CA GLY A 127 -5.11 12.53 3.46
C GLY A 127 -4.02 11.58 3.98
N VAL A 128 -4.35 10.65 4.88
CA VAL A 128 -3.36 9.66 5.31
C VAL A 128 -3.37 8.52 4.31
N TRP A 129 -2.26 8.34 3.59
CA TRP A 129 -2.13 7.37 2.50
C TRP A 129 -1.06 6.34 2.84
N SER A 130 -1.44 5.08 2.82
CA SER A 130 -0.50 3.97 2.86
C SER A 130 -0.67 3.09 1.64
N THR A 131 0.45 2.62 1.10
CA THR A 131 0.46 1.76 -0.07
C THR A 131 1.11 0.44 0.29
N LEU A 132 0.40 -0.65 0.05
CA LEU A 132 0.85 -2.02 0.28
C LEU A 132 0.83 -2.78 -1.05
N ALA A 133 1.95 -3.37 -1.45
CA ALA A 133 2.01 -4.17 -2.67
C ALA A 133 2.44 -5.61 -2.37
N ARG A 134 1.76 -6.58 -3.02
CA ARG A 134 2.05 -8.02 -2.88
C ARG A 134 2.77 -8.53 -4.11
N ALA A 135 3.95 -9.13 -3.91
CA ALA A 135 4.78 -9.66 -4.99
C ALA A 135 5.19 -11.12 -4.75
N THR A 136 5.37 -11.88 -5.82
CA THR A 136 6.02 -13.20 -5.76
C THR A 136 7.54 -13.11 -5.80
N SER A 137 8.25 -14.12 -5.29
CA SER A 137 9.73 -14.15 -5.27
C SER A 137 10.37 -14.13 -6.68
N ALA A 138 9.69 -14.68 -7.69
CA ALA A 138 10.09 -14.57 -9.09
C ALA A 138 10.12 -13.11 -9.58
N PHE A 139 9.27 -12.26 -9.01
CA PHE A 139 9.14 -10.86 -9.36
C PHE A 139 10.17 -9.96 -8.65
N GLN A 140 10.60 -10.31 -7.43
CA GLN A 140 11.59 -9.56 -6.64
C GLN A 140 12.88 -9.29 -7.43
N ARG A 141 13.31 -10.26 -8.24
CA ARG A 141 14.48 -10.14 -9.15
C ARG A 141 14.27 -9.17 -10.31
N ARG A 142 13.03 -9.02 -10.80
CA ARG A 142 12.70 -8.15 -11.95
C ARG A 142 12.43 -6.71 -11.53
N PHE A 143 11.79 -6.49 -10.38
CA PHE A 143 11.52 -5.15 -9.86
C PHE A 143 12.79 -4.41 -9.41
N ALA A 144 13.74 -5.12 -8.79
CA ALA A 144 15.05 -4.57 -8.43
C ALA A 144 15.78 -3.98 -9.65
N SER A 145 15.64 -4.61 -10.83
CA SER A 145 16.25 -4.13 -12.08
C SER A 145 15.57 -2.92 -12.71
N THR A 146 14.28 -2.68 -12.41
CA THR A 146 13.47 -1.67 -13.12
C THR A 146 13.30 -0.38 -12.30
N VAL A 147 13.34 -0.45 -10.97
CA VAL A 147 13.03 0.70 -10.09
C VAL A 147 14.26 1.27 -9.38
N ASN A 148 15.46 0.68 -9.58
CA ASN A 148 16.70 1.12 -8.93
C ASN A 148 16.53 1.33 -7.40
N MET A 149 15.70 0.48 -6.78
CA MET A 149 15.55 0.41 -5.33
C MET A 149 16.45 -0.70 -4.83
N SER A 150 17.49 -0.32 -4.09
CA SER A 150 18.29 -1.23 -3.29
C SER A 150 17.41 -1.83 -2.19
N PHE A 151 17.10 -3.12 -2.31
CA PHE A 151 16.57 -3.88 -1.19
C PHE A 151 17.75 -4.26 -0.30
N LEU A 152 17.72 -3.81 0.96
CA LEU A 152 18.55 -4.39 2.02
C LEU A 152 18.00 -5.78 2.32
N GLY A 153 18.79 -6.81 2.07
CA GLY A 153 18.49 -8.17 2.51
C GLY A 153 19.14 -9.25 1.66
N GLU A 154 20.46 -9.41 1.80
CA GLU A 154 21.02 -10.76 1.93
C GLU A 154 20.93 -11.14 3.41
N ILE A 155 20.14 -12.17 3.71
CA ILE A 155 20.36 -13.11 4.81
C ILE A 155 20.11 -14.49 4.22
#